data_AF-A0A9Q6IAL0-F1
#
_entry.id   AF-A0A9Q6IAL0-F1
#
_cell.length_a   1.000
_cell.length_b   1.000
_cell.length_c   1.000
_cell.angle_alpha   90.00
_cell.angle_beta   90.00
_cell.angle_gamma   90.00
#
_symmetry.space_group_name_H-M   'P 1'
#
loop_
_entity.id
_entity.type
_entity.pdbx_description
1 polymer ?
#
loop_
_entity_poly.entity_id
_entity_poly.type
_entity_poly.pdbx_seq_one_letter_code
_entity_poly.pdbx_strand_id
1 'polypeptide(L)'
;MSITNPKVIDFWAIPKDPPDSLLLVMTDHLEWGSKAEQGEHLLLLQEKINSYIAFIEGGQIYTEIPGAYGKYPIIQVVGLYELPEQAEYFMARVTETLNDVGIGFKFELRVNERIRNI
;
A
#
# COMPACT_ATOMS: atom_id res chain seq x y z
N MET A 1 -8.85 8.51 4.65
CA MET A 1 -8.86 8.32 3.18
C MET A 1 -8.38 6.89 2.93
N SER A 2 -8.86 6.24 1.88
CA SER A 2 -8.62 4.82 1.62
C SER A 2 -8.38 4.56 0.14
N ILE A 3 -8.32 3.30 -0.24
CA ILE A 3 -8.22 2.84 -1.63
C ILE A 3 -9.21 3.53 -2.61
N THR A 4 -10.39 3.95 -2.16
CA THR A 4 -11.40 4.61 -3.01
C THR A 4 -11.08 6.07 -3.36
N ASN A 5 -10.00 6.63 -2.83
CA ASN A 5 -9.50 7.95 -3.22
C ASN A 5 -8.06 7.81 -3.75
N PRO A 6 -7.87 7.49 -5.05
CA PRO A 6 -6.57 7.10 -5.59
C PRO A 6 -5.50 8.20 -5.47
N LYS A 7 -5.90 9.47 -5.56
CA LYS A 7 -4.96 10.61 -5.66
C LYS A 7 -4.46 11.16 -4.32
N VAL A 8 -4.83 10.53 -3.20
CA VAL A 8 -4.47 11.06 -1.88
C VAL A 8 -3.64 10.06 -1.10
N ILE A 9 -2.57 10.53 -0.46
CA ILE A 9 -1.79 9.74 0.50
C ILE A 9 -2.61 9.64 1.80
N ASP A 10 -2.82 8.42 2.32
CA ASP A 10 -3.71 8.20 3.44
C ASP A 10 -3.02 8.59 4.75
N PHE A 11 -1.86 7.98 5.03
CA PHE A 11 -0.98 8.39 6.12
C PHE A 11 0.45 7.89 5.90
N TRP A 12 1.38 8.48 6.65
CA TRP A 12 2.78 8.08 6.65
C TRP A 12 3.28 7.84 8.08
N ALA A 13 4.33 7.05 8.21
CA ALA A 13 5.00 6.79 9.48
C ALA A 13 6.50 6.59 9.28
N ILE A 14 7.30 7.10 10.22
CA ILE A 14 8.72 6.74 10.35
C ILE A 14 8.80 5.80 11.55
N PRO A 15 9.02 4.49 11.34
CA PRO A 15 9.14 3.54 12.43
C PRO A 15 10.28 3.92 13.38
N LYS A 16 10.18 3.51 14.65
CA LYS A 16 11.29 3.69 15.59
C LYS A 16 12.41 2.69 15.36
N ASP A 17 12.07 1.51 14.84
CA ASP A 17 12.99 0.41 14.58
C ASP A 17 12.49 -0.43 13.37
N PRO A 18 13.23 -0.49 12.25
CA PRO A 18 14.42 0.30 11.97
C PRO A 18 14.03 1.75 11.57
N PRO A 19 14.74 2.78 12.06
CA PRO A 19 14.35 4.18 11.87
C PRO A 19 14.71 4.75 10.49
N ASP A 20 15.32 3.95 9.63
CA ASP A 20 15.75 4.30 8.28
C ASP A 20 14.63 4.21 7.24
N SER A 21 13.46 3.70 7.60
CA SER A 21 12.32 3.55 6.70
C SER A 21 11.30 4.67 6.83
N LEU A 22 10.64 4.97 5.71
CA LEU A 22 9.43 5.80 5.63
C LEU A 22 8.31 4.93 5.10
N LEU A 23 7.32 4.62 5.94
CA LEU A 23 6.12 3.92 5.52
C LEU A 23 5.13 4.93 4.94
N LEU A 24 4.66 4.65 3.72
CA LEU A 24 3.51 5.30 3.08
C LEU A 24 2.38 4.28 3.08
N VAL A 25 1.42 4.47 3.97
CA VAL A 25 0.43 3.44 4.25
C VAL A 25 -0.89 3.80 3.60
N MET A 26 -1.47 2.84 2.87
CA MET A 26 -2.83 2.91 2.36
C MET A 26 -3.71 1.86 3.01
N THR A 27 -4.99 2.16 3.15
CA THR A 27 -5.97 1.20 3.70
C THR A 27 -6.87 0.64 2.63
N ASP A 28 -7.01 -0.68 2.67
CA ASP A 28 -7.96 -1.44 1.87
C ASP A 28 -8.97 -2.10 2.79
N HIS A 29 -10.21 -1.66 2.66
CA HIS A 29 -11.35 -2.12 3.47
C HIS A 29 -12.37 -2.87 2.63
N LEU A 30 -12.10 -3.09 1.33
CA LEU A 30 -13.05 -3.68 0.40
C LEU A 30 -12.94 -5.21 0.45
N GLU A 31 -14.10 -5.88 0.42
CA GLU A 31 -14.15 -7.32 0.19
C GLU A 31 -13.79 -7.64 -1.26
N TRP A 32 -13.16 -8.78 -1.47
CA TRP A 32 -12.73 -9.22 -2.80
C TRP A 32 -13.88 -9.68 -3.70
N GLY A 33 -14.95 -10.25 -3.13
CA GLY A 33 -16.12 -10.69 -3.89
C GLY A 33 -15.82 -11.76 -4.94
N SER A 34 -16.63 -11.76 -6.00
CA SER A 34 -16.52 -12.62 -7.18
C SER A 34 -15.29 -12.31 -8.03
N LYS A 35 -14.93 -13.20 -8.96
CA LYS A 35 -13.76 -12.99 -9.85
C LYS A 35 -13.83 -11.69 -10.67
N ALA A 36 -15.02 -11.23 -11.04
CA ALA A 36 -15.17 -9.98 -11.77
C ALA A 36 -14.87 -8.77 -10.86
N GLU A 37 -15.44 -8.76 -9.66
CA GLU A 37 -15.22 -7.73 -8.63
C GLU A 37 -13.74 -7.68 -8.19
N GLN A 38 -13.06 -8.83 -8.11
CA GLN A 38 -11.62 -8.89 -7.85
C GLN A 38 -10.83 -8.12 -8.90
N GLY A 39 -11.20 -8.19 -10.18
CA GLY A 39 -10.55 -7.43 -11.25
C GLY A 39 -10.72 -5.92 -11.10
N GLU A 40 -11.93 -5.46 -10.76
CA GLU A 40 -12.21 -4.06 -10.49
C GLU A 40 -11.45 -3.56 -9.26
N HIS A 41 -11.38 -4.38 -8.21
CA HIS A 41 -10.64 -4.05 -7.00
C HIS A 41 -9.12 -3.94 -7.28
N LEU A 42 -8.54 -4.86 -8.06
CA LEU A 42 -7.13 -4.76 -8.46
C LEU A 42 -6.83 -3.49 -9.25
N LEU A 43 -7.75 -3.02 -10.08
CA LEU A 43 -7.58 -1.76 -10.80
C LEU A 43 -7.50 -0.58 -9.81
N LEU A 44 -8.37 -0.55 -8.79
CA LEU A 44 -8.31 0.48 -7.74
C LEU A 44 -6.98 0.45 -6.97
N LEU A 45 -6.49 -0.74 -6.62
CA LEU A 45 -5.18 -0.91 -5.97
C LEU A 45 -4.06 -0.39 -6.86
N GLN A 46 -4.07 -0.74 -8.15
CA GLN A 46 -3.07 -0.30 -9.10
C GLN A 46 -3.04 1.24 -9.23
N GLU A 47 -4.19 1.88 -9.39
CA GLU A 47 -4.29 3.34 -9.49
C GLU A 47 -3.79 4.05 -8.22
N LYS A 48 -4.12 3.48 -7.05
CA LYS A 48 -3.66 3.99 -5.75
C LYS A 48 -2.14 3.84 -5.61
N ILE A 49 -1.59 2.68 -5.92
CA ILE A 49 -0.15 2.41 -5.89
C ILE A 49 0.59 3.34 -6.85
N ASN A 50 0.10 3.53 -8.07
CA ASN A 50 0.68 4.45 -9.05
C ASN A 50 0.73 5.89 -8.53
N SER A 51 -0.29 6.33 -7.79
CA SER A 51 -0.29 7.66 -7.17
C SER A 51 0.78 7.80 -6.08
N TYR A 52 1.05 6.73 -5.32
CA TYR A 52 2.12 6.71 -4.32
C TYR A 52 3.50 6.69 -4.97
N ILE A 53 3.67 5.94 -6.08
CA ILE A 53 4.89 5.96 -6.88
C ILE A 53 5.16 7.37 -7.38
N ALA A 54 4.17 8.04 -7.99
CA ALA A 54 4.31 9.41 -8.49
C ALA A 54 4.67 10.40 -7.36
N PHE A 55 4.12 10.21 -6.16
CA PHE A 55 4.46 11.01 -4.99
C PHE A 55 5.93 10.86 -4.55
N ILE A 56 6.46 9.63 -4.63
CA ILE A 56 7.87 9.32 -4.33
C ILE A 56 8.78 9.86 -5.43
N GLU A 57 8.56 9.46 -6.68
CA GLU A 57 9.41 9.80 -7.83
C GLU A 57 9.38 11.30 -8.15
N GLY A 58 8.24 11.95 -7.93
CA GLY A 58 8.09 13.41 -8.05
C GLY A 58 8.80 14.19 -6.94
N GLY A 59 9.37 13.51 -5.93
CA GLY A 59 10.09 14.12 -4.81
C GLY A 59 9.20 14.81 -3.78
N GLN A 60 7.87 14.74 -3.92
CA GLN A 60 6.90 15.36 -3.01
C GLN A 60 7.04 14.82 -1.57
N ILE A 61 7.49 13.56 -1.43
CA ILE A 61 7.85 12.97 -0.14
C ILE A 61 8.81 13.85 0.69
N TYR A 62 9.74 14.57 0.05
CA TYR A 62 10.76 15.36 0.76
C TYR A 62 10.27 16.76 1.14
N THR A 63 9.20 17.23 0.51
CA THR A 63 8.59 18.54 0.81
C THR A 63 7.43 18.43 1.78
N GLU A 64 6.68 17.33 1.72
CA GLU A 64 5.44 17.15 2.49
C GLU A 64 5.64 16.36 3.79
N ILE A 65 6.68 15.53 3.89
CA ILE A 65 6.91 14.67 5.05
C ILE A 65 8.17 15.10 5.81
N PRO A 66 8.03 15.68 7.01
CA PRO A 66 9.15 16.01 7.87
C PRO A 66 9.98 14.77 8.22
N GLY A 67 11.30 14.85 8.03
CA GLY A 67 12.22 13.76 8.35
C GLY A 67 12.30 12.63 7.31
N ALA A 68 11.67 12.78 6.15
CA ALA A 68 11.74 11.81 5.04
C ALA A 68 13.11 11.76 4.35
N TYR A 69 13.91 12.81 4.46
CA TYR A 69 15.21 12.87 3.76
C TYR A 69 16.14 11.75 4.24
N GLY A 70 16.69 11.00 3.27
CA GLY A 70 17.57 9.85 3.55
C GLY A 70 16.86 8.60 4.07
N LYS A 71 15.52 8.57 4.07
CA LYS A 71 14.74 7.37 4.43
C LYS A 71 14.44 6.52 3.21
N TYR A 72 14.40 5.21 3.40
CA TYR A 72 13.97 4.25 2.39
C TYR A 72 12.42 4.20 2.34
N PRO A 73 11.79 4.58 1.23
CA PRO A 73 10.33 4.59 1.13
C PRO A 73 9.78 3.17 0.99
N ILE A 74 8.73 2.87 1.73
CA ILE A 74 8.00 1.60 1.67
C ILE A 74 6.52 1.90 1.53
N ILE A 75 5.92 1.49 0.42
CA ILE A 75 4.47 1.50 0.24
C ILE A 75 3.89 0.30 0.98
N GLN A 76 2.95 0.55 1.89
CA GLN A 76 2.29 -0.48 2.67
C GLN A 76 0.79 -0.48 2.42
N VAL A 77 0.24 -1.62 1.98
CA VAL A 77 -1.20 -1.85 1.91
C VAL A 77 -1.63 -2.54 3.20
N VAL A 78 -2.57 -1.95 3.94
CA VAL A 78 -3.21 -2.58 5.10
C VAL A 78 -4.60 -3.04 4.68
N GLY A 79 -4.76 -4.34 4.50
CA GLY A 79 -6.02 -4.97 4.08
C GLY A 79 -6.83 -5.53 5.26
N LEU A 80 -8.16 -5.53 5.14
CA LEU A 80 -9.05 -6.20 6.10
C LEU A 80 -9.34 -7.67 5.76
N TYR A 81 -9.17 -8.07 4.50
CA TYR A 81 -9.51 -9.40 4.00
C TYR A 81 -8.29 -10.10 3.40
N GLU A 82 -8.25 -11.42 3.53
CA GLU A 82 -7.21 -12.26 2.92
C GLU A 82 -7.20 -12.09 1.40
N LEU A 83 -6.00 -12.09 0.82
CA LEU A 83 -5.82 -11.92 -0.62
C LEU A 83 -6.28 -13.19 -1.34
N PRO A 84 -7.15 -13.10 -2.36
CA PRO A 84 -7.36 -14.21 -3.28
C PRO A 84 -6.10 -14.42 -4.12
N GLU A 85 -5.96 -15.60 -4.71
CA GLU A 85 -4.79 -16.01 -5.49
C GLU A 85 -4.35 -14.95 -6.53
N GLN A 86 -5.28 -14.36 -7.30
CA GLN A 86 -4.90 -13.33 -8.28
C GLN A 86 -4.32 -12.07 -7.64
N ALA A 87 -4.77 -11.72 -6.44
CA ALA A 87 -4.27 -10.57 -5.71
C ALA A 87 -2.91 -10.86 -5.09
N GLU A 88 -2.67 -12.07 -4.61
CA GLU A 88 -1.33 -12.49 -4.18
C GLU A 88 -0.30 -12.37 -5.31
N TYR A 89 -0.63 -12.87 -6.50
CA TYR A 89 0.21 -12.70 -7.68
C TYR A 89 0.42 -11.22 -8.03
N PHE A 90 -0.63 -10.41 -7.98
CA PHE A 90 -0.52 -8.97 -8.21
C PHE A 90 0.44 -8.30 -7.21
N MET A 91 0.29 -8.57 -5.90
CA MET A 91 1.16 -8.00 -4.86
C MET A 91 2.62 -8.42 -5.05
N ALA A 92 2.86 -9.69 -5.41
CA ALA A 92 4.21 -10.18 -5.70
C ALA A 92 4.84 -9.44 -6.88
N ARG A 93 4.10 -9.25 -7.97
CA ARG A 93 4.58 -8.52 -9.15
C ARG A 93 4.85 -7.05 -8.88
N VAL A 94 4.01 -6.40 -8.09
CA VAL A 94 4.25 -5.01 -7.63
C VAL A 94 5.53 -4.96 -6.80
N THR A 95 5.70 -5.89 -5.86
CA THR A 95 6.88 -5.97 -4.99
C THR A 95 8.17 -6.09 -5.79
N GLU A 96 8.22 -7.02 -6.74
CA GLU A 96 9.38 -7.20 -7.64
C GLU A 96 9.68 -5.91 -8.40
N THR A 97 8.65 -5.33 -9.03
CA THR A 97 8.80 -4.13 -9.88
C THR A 97 9.28 -2.91 -9.10
N LEU A 98 8.80 -2.72 -7.86
CA LEU A 98 9.16 -1.57 -7.04
C LEU A 98 10.54 -1.71 -6.40
N ASN A 99 10.94 -2.93 -6.05
CA ASN A 99 12.28 -3.16 -5.53
C ASN A 99 13.37 -2.77 -6.54
N ASP A 100 13.15 -2.98 -7.84
CA ASP A 100 14.09 -2.62 -8.91
C ASP A 100 14.36 -1.11 -8.99
N VAL A 101 13.41 -0.27 -8.52
CA VAL A 101 13.54 1.19 -8.48
C VAL A 101 13.80 1.73 -7.07
N GLY A 102 14.11 0.86 -6.11
CA GLY A 102 14.46 1.25 -4.75
C GLY A 102 13.26 1.69 -3.90
N ILE A 103 12.06 1.19 -4.19
CA ILE A 103 10.85 1.40 -3.40
C ILE A 103 10.42 0.07 -2.78
N GLY A 104 10.30 0.02 -1.45
CA GLY A 104 9.79 -1.16 -0.78
C GLY A 104 8.28 -1.29 -0.96
N PHE A 105 7.77 -2.51 -1.00
CA PHE A 105 6.33 -2.77 -1.00
C PHE A 105 5.98 -3.92 -0.06
N LYS A 106 4.87 -3.79 0.68
CA LYS A 106 4.35 -4.89 1.51
C LYS A 106 2.84 -4.80 1.68
N PHE A 107 2.22 -5.97 1.86
CA PHE A 107 0.85 -6.11 2.31
C PHE A 107 0.83 -6.58 3.77
N GLU A 108 -0.03 -5.98 4.59
CA GLU A 108 -0.31 -6.42 5.96
C GLU A 108 -1.80 -6.69 6.10
N LEU A 109 -2.15 -7.93 6.45
CA LEU A 109 -3.51 -8.27 6.83
C LEU A 109 -3.75 -7.82 8.27
N ARG A 110 -4.66 -6.87 8.46
CA ARG A 110 -5.20 -6.55 9.79
C ARG A 110 -6.48 -7.31 10.02
N VAL A 111 -6.33 -8.50 10.61
CA VAL A 111 -7.47 -9.28 11.09
C VAL A 111 -8.13 -8.53 12.24
N ASN A 112 -9.37 -8.09 12.04
CA ASN A 112 -10.20 -7.63 13.15
C ASN A 112 -10.62 -8.86 13.96
N GLU A 113 -10.06 -9.05 15.15
CA GLU A 113 -10.39 -10.18 16.05
C GLU A 113 -11.89 -10.27 16.38
N ARG A 114 -12.67 -9.21 16.14
CA ARG A 114 -14.13 -9.22 16.32
C ARG A 114 -14.91 -9.91 15.20
N ILE A 115 -14.32 -10.13 14.02
CA ILE A 115 -15.01 -10.73 12.85
C ILE A 115 -14.85 -12.26 12.82
N ARG A 116 -13.82 -12.80 13.49
CA ARG A 116 -13.56 -14.26 13.53
C ARG A 116 -14.56 -15.08 14.37
N ASN A 117 -15.43 -14.43 15.13
CA ASN A 117 -16.33 -15.06 16.09
C ASN A 117 -17.83 -14.85 15.78
N ILE A 118 -18.19 -14.64 14.51
CA ILE A 118 -19.60 -14.59 14.08
C ILE A 118 -19.89 -15.77 13.16
#